data_AF-A0A7C5ATS7-F1
#
_entry.id   AF-A0A7C5ATS7-F1
#
_cell.length_a   1.000
_cell.length_b   1.000
_cell.length_c   1.000
_cell.angle_alpha   90.00
_cell.angle_beta   90.00
_cell.angle_gamma   90.00
#
_symmetry.space_group_name_H-M   'P 1'
#
loop_
_entity.id
_entity.type
_entity.pdbx_description
1 polymer ?
#
loop_
_entity_poly.entity_id
_entity_poly.type
_entity_poly.pdbx_seq_one_letter_code
_entity_poly.pdbx_strand_id
1 'polypeptide(L)'
;MISFRLSDSEYEQLRNLCEASGRGTLSDFVRSILIAMLSGRDEWDKEVDNFLSELNQRSLDLQSLAAKLNLLLRNAQFAQKRYGQPCHNAAMAVAEPRPPSSIQA
;
A
#
# COMPACT_ATOMS: atom_id res chain seq x y z
N MET A 1 34.97 1.19 28.87
CA MET A 1 36.19 1.02 28.04
C MET A 1 36.15 -0.39 27.46
N ILE A 2 35.96 -0.54 26.15
CA ILE A 2 35.96 -1.87 25.52
C ILE A 2 37.42 -2.18 25.17
N SER A 3 37.99 -3.22 25.77
CA SER A 3 39.34 -3.69 25.47
C SER A 3 39.24 -4.94 24.62
N PHE A 4 39.67 -4.85 23.37
CA PHE A 4 39.84 -6.02 22.50
C PHE A 4 41.30 -6.46 22.59
N ARG A 5 41.52 -7.76 22.83
CA ARG A 5 42.84 -8.38 22.68
C ARG A 5 42.90 -9.00 21.29
N LEU A 6 43.74 -8.43 20.45
CA LEU A 6 44.10 -9.01 19.16
C LEU A 6 45.24 -9.99 19.37
N SER A 7 45.23 -11.10 18.64
CA SER A 7 46.42 -11.93 18.47
C SER A 7 47.48 -11.18 17.65
N ASP A 8 48.74 -11.60 17.76
CA ASP A 8 49.85 -10.93 17.06
C ASP A 8 49.65 -10.93 15.53
N SER A 9 49.03 -11.98 14.96
CA SER A 9 48.73 -12.00 13.53
C SER A 9 47.62 -11.04 13.13
N GLU A 10 46.59 -10.89 13.97
CA GLU A 10 45.50 -9.94 13.71
C GLU A 10 45.98 -8.49 13.84
N TYR A 11 46.88 -8.23 14.80
CA TYR A 11 47.52 -6.93 14.95
C TYR A 11 48.34 -6.58 13.70
N GLU A 12 49.13 -7.52 13.18
CA GLU A 12 49.93 -7.25 11.99
C GLU A 12 49.12 -7.13 10.70
N GLN A 13 48.04 -7.89 10.54
CA GLN A 13 47.10 -7.69 9.44
C GLN A 13 46.48 -6.27 9.49
N LEU A 14 46.10 -5.83 10.69
CA LEU A 14 45.50 -4.51 10.89
C LEU A 14 46.51 -3.38 10.66
N ARG A 15 47.78 -3.59 11.06
CA ARG A 15 48.88 -2.67 10.80
C ARG A 15 49.17 -2.55 9.31
N ASN A 16 49.28 -3.67 8.60
CA ASN A 16 49.50 -3.70 7.16
C ASN A 16 48.38 -2.99 6.39
N LEU A 17 47.12 -3.16 6.83
CA LEU A 17 45.97 -2.44 6.26
C LEU A 17 46.02 -0.93 6.55
N CYS A 18 46.47 -0.54 7.75
CA CYS A 18 46.65 0.86 8.11
C CYS A 18 47.73 1.53 7.23
N GLU A 19 48.87 0.87 7.04
CA GLU A 19 49.96 1.34 6.19
C GLU A 19 49.54 1.40 4.70
N ALA A 20 48.84 0.38 4.19
CA ALA A 20 48.32 0.35 2.83
C ALA A 20 47.28 1.46 2.56
N SER A 21 46.54 1.89 3.59
CA SER A 21 45.54 2.97 3.49
C SER A 21 46.13 4.38 3.56
N GLY A 22 47.44 4.52 3.79
CA GLY A 22 48.12 5.82 3.91
C GLY A 22 47.75 6.62 5.17
N ARG A 23 47.08 6.00 6.15
CA ARG A 23 46.66 6.66 7.39
C ARG A 23 47.74 6.54 8.46
N GLY A 24 48.14 7.68 9.02
CA GLY A 24 49.28 7.79 9.94
C GLY A 24 49.11 7.07 11.28
N THR A 25 47.89 6.71 11.70
CA THR A 25 47.65 5.92 12.91
C THR A 25 46.49 4.94 12.75
N LEU A 26 46.56 3.82 13.49
CA LEU A 26 45.51 2.81 13.57
C LEU A 26 44.16 3.41 14.03
N SER A 27 44.21 4.38 14.94
CA SER A 27 43.02 5.10 15.41
C SER A 27 42.33 5.87 14.29
N ASP A 28 43.10 6.47 13.37
CA ASP A 28 42.53 7.20 12.22
C ASP A 28 41.94 6.26 11.18
N PHE A 29 42.50 5.06 11.05
CA PHE A 29 41.97 3.99 10.22
C PHE A 29 40.64 3.47 10.77
N VAL A 30 40.60 3.06 12.04
CA VAL A 30 39.36 2.58 12.70
C VAL A 30 38.28 3.67 12.70
N ARG A 31 38.64 4.93 12.97
CA ARG A 31 37.70 6.06 12.91
C ARG A 31 37.11 6.22 11.50
N SER A 32 37.90 6.03 10.45
CA SER A 32 37.39 6.08 9.07
C SER A 32 36.34 5.05 8.78
N ILE A 33 36.61 3.80 9.18
CA ILE A 33 35.73 2.67 8.91
C ILE A 33 34.42 2.87 9.69
N LEU A 34 34.51 3.32 10.94
CA LEU A 34 33.35 3.66 11.75
C LEU A 34 32.52 4.78 11.12
N ILE A 35 33.16 5.85 10.63
CA ILE A 35 32.45 6.94 9.94
C ILE A 35 31.78 6.39 8.67
N ALA A 36 32.47 5.62 7.84
CA ALA A 36 31.90 5.04 6.62
C ALA A 36 30.71 4.10 6.92
N MET A 37 30.81 3.27 7.97
CA MET A 37 29.71 2.40 8.40
C MET A 37 28.51 3.17 8.94
N LEU A 38 28.73 4.28 9.65
CA LEU A 38 27.65 5.12 10.17
C LEU A 38 26.99 5.92 9.05
N SER A 39 27.79 6.50 8.14
CA SER A 39 27.28 7.24 6.98
C SER A 39 26.50 6.35 6.02
N GLY A 40 26.95 5.11 5.78
CA GLY A 40 26.23 4.15 4.94
C GLY A 40 24.92 3.66 5.57
N ARG A 41 24.82 3.66 6.91
CA ARG A 41 23.58 3.32 7.61
C ARG A 41 22.53 4.41 7.44
N ASP A 42 22.92 5.68 7.56
CA ASP A 42 22.00 6.82 7.40
C ASP A 42 21.45 6.94 5.96
N GLU A 43 22.24 6.60 4.94
CA GLU A 43 21.77 6.57 3.55
C GLU A 43 20.79 5.42 3.31
N TRP A 44 21.09 4.23 3.84
CA TRP A 44 20.20 3.08 3.71
C TRP A 44 18.87 3.29 4.43
N ASP A 45 18.89 3.85 5.65
CA ASP A 45 17.68 4.17 6.40
C ASP A 45 16.79 5.18 5.64
N LYS A 46 17.39 6.19 4.98
CA LYS A 46 16.65 7.14 4.13
C LYS A 46 16.03 6.48 2.90
N GLU A 47 16.77 5.59 2.23
CA GLU A 47 16.26 4.89 1.05
C GLU A 47 15.07 3.98 1.41
N VAL A 48 15.16 3.29 2.54
CA VAL A 48 14.09 2.46 3.08
C VAL A 48 12.87 3.32 3.46
N ASP A 49 13.06 4.43 4.16
CA ASP A 49 11.98 5.34 4.54
C ASP A 49 11.25 5.92 3.32
N ASN A 50 12.00 6.32 2.29
CA ASN A 50 11.42 6.79 1.03
C ASN A 50 10.59 5.71 0.35
N PHE A 51 11.11 4.48 0.28
CA PHE A 51 10.39 3.35 -0.30
C PHE A 51 9.11 3.02 0.47
N LEU A 52 9.16 3.02 1.81
CA LEU A 52 7.99 2.80 2.65
C LEU A 52 6.93 3.88 2.48
N SER A 53 7.36 5.15 2.35
CA SER A 53 6.47 6.27 2.06
C SER A 53 5.76 6.11 0.72
N GLU A 54 6.51 5.74 -0.34
CA GLU A 54 5.95 5.50 -1.66
C GLU A 54 4.97 4.32 -1.66
N LEU A 55 5.31 3.23 -0.97
CA LEU A 55 4.44 2.06 -0.84
C LEU A 55 3.13 2.41 -0.14
N ASN A 56 3.20 3.22 0.93
CA ASN A 56 2.03 3.68 1.65
C ASN A 56 1.13 4.56 0.77
N GLN A 57 1.71 5.47 -0.02
CA GLN A 57 0.95 6.29 -0.95
C GLN A 57 0.23 5.44 -2.01
N ARG A 58 0.92 4.47 -2.61
CA ARG A 58 0.31 3.53 -3.58
C ARG A 58 -0.81 2.70 -2.95
N SER A 59 -0.67 2.30 -1.69
CA SER A 59 -1.72 1.59 -0.94
C SER A 59 -2.97 2.45 -0.80
N LEU A 60 -2.83 3.73 -0.44
CA LEU A 60 -3.95 4.67 -0.33
C LEU A 60 -4.64 4.90 -1.68
N ASP A 61 -3.88 5.01 -2.77
CA ASP A 61 -4.43 5.18 -4.11
C ASP A 61 -5.24 3.94 -4.54
N LEU A 62 -4.73 2.74 -4.25
CA LEU A 62 -5.46 1.49 -4.49
C LEU A 62 -6.74 1.39 -3.67
N GLN A 63 -6.72 1.79 -2.39
CA GLN A 63 -7.91 1.84 -1.55
C GLN A 63 -8.96 2.81 -2.12
N SER A 64 -8.53 3.99 -2.58
CA SER A 64 -9.39 4.98 -3.24
C SER A 64 -10.01 4.41 -4.52
N LEU A 65 -9.22 3.72 -5.35
CA LEU A 65 -9.71 3.09 -6.57
C LEU A 65 -10.73 1.98 -6.26
N ALA A 66 -10.45 1.14 -5.28
CA ALA A 66 -11.37 0.09 -4.84
C ALA A 66 -12.70 0.67 -4.33
N ALA A 67 -12.66 1.79 -3.60
CA ALA A 67 -13.87 2.49 -3.16
C ALA A 67 -14.70 3.02 -4.35
N LYS A 68 -14.04 3.61 -5.36
CA LYS A 68 -14.71 4.07 -6.59
C LYS A 68 -15.34 2.91 -7.37
N LEU A 69 -14.64 1.79 -7.51
CA LEU A 69 -15.17 0.60 -8.18
C LEU A 69 -16.38 0.03 -7.44
N ASN A 70 -16.34 -0.04 -6.11
CA ASN A 70 -17.47 -0.46 -5.29
C ASN A 70 -18.69 0.44 -5.46
N LEU A 71 -18.50 1.77 -5.58
CA LEU A 71 -19.58 2.70 -5.84
C LEU A 71 -20.21 2.47 -7.22
N LEU A 72 -19.38 2.30 -8.25
CA LEU A 72 -19.84 2.02 -9.61
C LEU A 72 -20.61 0.70 -9.68
N LEU A 73 -20.13 -0.34 -8.99
CA LEU A 73 -20.81 -1.63 -8.90
C LEU A 73 -22.21 -1.49 -8.29
N ARG A 74 -22.33 -0.76 -7.18
CA ARG A 74 -23.63 -0.48 -6.55
C ARG A 74 -24.55 0.27 -7.51
N ASN A 75 -24.06 1.29 -8.18
CA ASN A 75 -24.85 2.07 -9.15
C ASN A 75 -25.34 1.21 -10.32
N ALA A 76 -24.49 0.33 -10.85
CA ALA A 76 -24.86 -0.62 -11.90
C ALA A 76 -25.95 -1.59 -11.42
N GLN A 77 -25.85 -2.12 -10.20
CA GLN A 77 -26.88 -2.98 -9.60
C GLN A 77 -28.22 -2.24 -9.43
N PHE A 78 -28.20 -0.96 -9.03
CA PHE A 78 -29.42 -0.15 -8.95
C PHE A 78 -30.05 0.09 -10.32
N ALA A 79 -29.24 0.38 -11.34
CA ALA A 79 -29.72 0.54 -12.70
C ALA A 79 -30.37 -0.75 -13.22
N GLN A 80 -29.71 -1.91 -13.02
CA GLN A 80 -30.26 -3.21 -13.41
C GLN A 80 -31.62 -3.50 -12.75
N LYS A 81 -31.78 -3.17 -11.46
CA LYS A 81 -33.07 -3.32 -10.76
C LYS A 81 -34.18 -2.45 -11.36
N ARG A 82 -33.87 -1.22 -11.80
CA ARG A 82 -34.85 -0.31 -12.42
C ARG A 82 -35.30 -0.75 -13.81
N TYR A 83 -34.39 -1.31 -14.61
CA TYR A 83 -34.70 -1.77 -15.96
C TYR A 83 -35.19 -3.23 -16.03
N GLY A 84 -34.98 -4.02 -14.97
CA GLY A 84 -35.43 -5.41 -14.88
C GLY A 84 -36.81 -5.61 -14.26
N GLN A 85 -37.50 -4.55 -13.84
CA GLN A 85 -38.84 -4.66 -13.25
C GLN A 85 -39.89 -4.69 -14.37
N PRO A 86 -40.58 -5.83 -14.63
CA PRO A 86 -41.65 -5.86 -15.62
C PRO A 86 -42.77 -4.97 -15.11
N CYS A 87 -43.20 -4.01 -15.93
CA CYS A 87 -44.42 -3.25 -15.71
C CYS A 87 -45.58 -4.25 -15.47
N HIS A 88 -45.94 -4.51 -14.22
CA HIS A 88 -47.14 -5.28 -13.93
C HIS A 88 -48.32 -4.41 -14.33
N ASN A 89 -48.97 -4.81 -15.42
CA ASN A 89 -50.16 -4.18 -15.98
C ASN A 89 -51.24 -3.99 -14.91
N ALA A 90 -51.33 -2.80 -14.34
CA ALA A 90 -52.48 -2.38 -13.53
C ALA A 90 -53.63 -1.86 -14.42
N ALA A 91 -53.97 -2.60 -15.48
CA ALA A 91 -55.03 -2.23 -16.43
C ALA A 91 -55.93 -3.41 -16.83
N MET A 92 -56.01 -4.45 -15.99
CA MET A 92 -57.08 -5.46 -16.08
C MET A 92 -57.70 -5.68 -14.70
N ALA A 93 -58.17 -4.60 -14.08
CA ALA A 93 -59.16 -4.68 -13.02
C ALA A 93 -60.52 -4.30 -13.63
N VAL A 94 -61.30 -5.33 -13.94
CA VAL A 94 -62.77 -5.35 -13.85
C VAL A 94 -63.51 -4.23 -14.61
N ALA A 95 -63.82 -4.49 -15.88
CA ALA A 95 -65.02 -3.94 -16.51
C ALA A 95 -66.00 -5.09 -16.74
N GLU A 96 -66.66 -5.50 -15.66
CA GLU A 96 -67.81 -6.42 -15.73
C GLU A 96 -68.95 -5.75 -16.52
N PRO A 97 -69.62 -6.44 -17.46
CA PRO A 97 -70.78 -5.87 -18.15
C PRO A 97 -71.97 -5.82 -17.19
N ARG A 98 -72.47 -4.61 -16.92
CA ARG A 98 -73.70 -4.37 -16.15
C ARG A 98 -74.90 -5.07 -16.84
N PRO A 99 -75.68 -5.92 -16.16
CA PRO A 99 -76.87 -6.51 -16.77
C PRO A 99 -77.99 -5.45 -16.91
N PRO A 100 -78.88 -5.58 -17.92
CA PRO A 100 -79.95 -4.63 -18.16
C PRO A 100 -81.07 -4.78 -17.12
N SER A 101 -81.53 -3.65 -16.59
CA SER A 101 -82.71 -3.57 -15.73
C SER A 101 -83.97 -3.90 -16.55
N SER A 102 -84.56 -5.07 -16.32
CA SER A 102 -85.94 -5.35 -16.68
C SER A 102 -86.83 -5.07 -15.48
N ILE A 103 -87.65 -4.02 -15.56
CA ILE A 103 -88.89 -3.95 -14.78
C ILE A 103 -90.00 -3.56 -15.77
N GLN A 104 -90.85 -4.55 -16.06
CA GLN A 104 -92.18 -4.41 -16.64
C GLN A 104 -93.22 -4.36 -15.49
N ALA A 105 -94.37 -3.77 -15.83
CA ALA A 105 -95.65 -3.64 -15.11
C ALA A 105 -95.76 -2.47 -14.13
#